data_AF-A0A917B1A3-F1
#
_entry.id   AF-A0A917B1A3-F1
#
_cell.length_a   1.000
_cell.length_b   1.000
_cell.length_c   1.000
_cell.angle_alpha   90.00
_cell.angle_beta   90.00
_cell.angle_gamma   90.00
#
_symmetry.space_group_name_H-M   'P 1'
#
loop_
_entity.id
_entity.type
_entity.pdbx_description
1 polymer ?
#
loop_
_entity_poly.entity_id
_entity_poly.type
_entity_poly.pdbx_seq_one_letter_code
_entity_poly.pdbx_strand_id
1 'polypeptide(L)' 'MTLDEALRIEANARDGILDEDLPGTRGVIDQAHRVHQTAYMWGSVRGESAPPRIRWGIAMGVAMVLVTLGGFTLTFLAPH' A
#
# COMPACT_ATOMS: atom_id res chain seq x y z
N MET A 1 -17.24 7.46 -12.90
CA MET A 1 -16.30 6.33 -12.79
C MET A 1 -16.83 5.37 -11.75
N THR A 2 -17.12 4.14 -12.16
CA THR A 2 -17.57 3.10 -11.23
C THR A 2 -16.36 2.37 -10.62
N LEU A 3 -16.57 1.63 -9.52
CA LEU A 3 -15.51 0.84 -8.89
C LEU A 3 -14.94 -0.24 -9.83
N ASP A 4 -15.81 -0.93 -10.55
CA ASP A 4 -15.42 -2.00 -11.48
C ASP A 4 -14.58 -1.47 -12.65
N GLU A 5 -14.94 -0.28 -13.14
CA GLU A 5 -14.19 0.45 -14.16
C GLU A 5 -12.81 0.91 -13.64
N ALA A 6 -12.75 1.40 -12.39
CA ALA A 6 -11.49 1.77 -11.74
C ALA A 6 -10.55 0.59 -11.56
N LEU A 7 -11.06 -0.57 -11.11
CA LEU A 7 -10.27 -1.79 -10.95
C LEU A 7 -9.71 -2.28 -12.31
N ARG A 8 -10.52 -2.22 -13.37
CA ARG A 8 -10.07 -2.58 -14.72
C ARG A 8 -8.97 -1.66 -15.24
N ILE A 9 -9.07 -0.36 -14.99
CA ILE A 9 -8.06 0.62 -15.39
C ILE A 9 -6.75 0.40 -14.62
N GLU A 10 -6.82 0.18 -13.31
CA GLU A 10 -5.62 -0.13 -12.51
C GLU A 10 -4.96 -1.45 -12.92
N ALA A 11 -5.75 -2.48 -13.26
CA ALA A 11 -5.22 -3.74 -13.77
C ALA A 11 -4.48 -3.54 -15.09
N ASN A 12 -5.09 -2.84 -16.04
CA ASN A 12 -4.47 -2.53 -17.34
C ASN A 12 -3.20 -1.67 -17.19
N ALA A 13 -3.16 -0.76 -16.22
CA ALA A 13 -1.97 0.05 -15.93
C ALA A 13 -0.85 -0.82 -15.35
N ARG A 14 -1.18 -1.69 -14.39
CA ARG A 14 -0.24 -2.65 -13.78
C ARG A 14 0.35 -3.63 -14.79
N ASP A 15 -0.45 -4.05 -15.76
CA ASP A 15 -0.04 -4.95 -16.84
C ASP A 15 0.73 -4.24 -17.97
N GLY A 16 0.94 -2.92 -17.86
CA GLY A 16 1.69 -2.11 -18.84
C GLY A 16 0.95 -1.93 -20.17
N ILE A 17 -0.37 -2.16 -20.19
CA ILE A 17 -1.22 -2.03 -21.39
C ILE A 17 -1.54 -0.56 -21.65
N LEU A 18 -1.60 0.26 -20.59
CA LEU A 18 -1.81 1.70 -20.70
C LEU A 18 -0.46 2.41 -20.89
N ASP A 19 -0.36 3.19 -21.97
CA ASP A 19 0.79 4.06 -22.22
C ASP A 19 0.67 5.33 -21.35
N GLU A 20 1.52 5.39 -20.32
CA GLU A 20 1.55 6.45 -19.32
C GLU A 20 2.15 7.77 -19.82
N ASP A 21 2.84 7.75 -20.96
CA ASP A 21 3.42 8.94 -21.56
C ASP A 21 2.41 9.72 -22.42
N LEU A 22 1.26 9.11 -22.71
CA LEU A 22 0.14 9.81 -23.32
C LEU A 22 -0.47 10.85 -22.34
N PRO A 23 -0.63 12.11 -22.78
CA PRO A 23 -1.24 13.14 -21.95
C PRO A 23 -2.69 12.77 -21.62
N GLY A 24 -2.97 12.65 -20.33
CA GLY A 24 -4.29 12.27 -19.79
C GLY A 24 -4.35 10.88 -19.19
N THR A 25 -3.49 9.93 -19.61
CA THR A 25 -3.50 8.55 -19.08
C THR A 25 -3.23 8.52 -17.58
N ARG A 26 -2.20 9.25 -17.11
CA ARG A 26 -1.88 9.36 -15.68
C ARG A 26 -3.03 9.95 -14.86
N GLY A 27 -3.77 10.91 -15.41
CA GLY A 27 -4.92 11.51 -14.73
C GLY A 27 -6.08 10.53 -14.52
N VAL A 28 -6.30 9.66 -15.51
CA VAL A 28 -7.32 8.60 -15.43
C VAL A 28 -6.90 7.50 -14.44
N ILE A 29 -5.62 7.14 -14.41
CA ILE A 29 -5.06 6.19 -13.43
C ILE A 29 -5.19 6.76 -12.00
N ASP A 30 -4.84 8.02 -11.78
CA ASP A 30 -4.97 8.67 -10.47
C ASP A 30 -6.43 8.74 -10.00
N GLN A 31 -7.36 8.99 -10.93
CA GLN A 31 -8.78 9.02 -10.61
C GLN A 31 -9.30 7.61 -10.27
N ALA A 32 -8.87 6.58 -11.00
CA ALA A 32 -9.15 5.18 -10.69
C ALA A 32 -8.65 4.83 -9.27
N HIS A 33 -7.42 5.23 -8.96
CA HIS A 33 -6.80 4.96 -7.67
C HIS A 33 -7.56 5.59 -6.50
N ARG A 34 -8.02 6.83 -6.65
CA ARG A 34 -8.85 7.50 -5.64
C ARG A 34 -10.19 6.81 -5.43
N VAL A 35 -10.86 6.37 -6.50
CA VAL A 35 -12.15 5.68 -6.41
C VAL A 35 -12.00 4.33 -5.72
N HIS A 36 -10.95 3.57 -6.07
CA HIS A 36 -10.64 2.30 -5.43
C HIS A 36 -10.31 2.47 -3.94
N GLN A 37 -9.41 3.40 -3.57
CA GLN A 37 -9.11 3.66 -2.16
C GLN A 37 -10.34 4.10 -1.36
N THR A 38 -11.18 4.95 -1.95
CA THR A 38 -12.43 5.38 -1.31
C THR A 38 -13.31 4.16 -1.04
N ALA A 39 -13.55 3.31 -2.04
CA ALA A 39 -14.32 2.09 -1.88
C ALA A 39 -13.72 1.14 -0.82
N TYR A 40 -12.39 1.00 -0.79
CA TYR A 40 -11.69 0.21 0.23
C TYR A 40 -11.95 0.74 1.64
N MET A 41 -11.88 2.07 1.83
CA MET A 41 -12.16 2.71 3.13
C MET A 41 -13.61 2.51 3.59
N TRP A 42 -14.56 2.48 2.66
CA TRP A 42 -15.98 2.21 2.95
C TRP A 42 -16.30 0.70 3.05
N GLY A 43 -15.30 -0.18 2.97
CA GLY A 43 -15.45 -1.63 3.14
C GLY A 43 -16.21 -2.31 2.00
N SER A 44 -16.46 -1.63 0.87
CA SER A 44 -17.15 -2.21 -0.29
C SER A 44 -16.24 -3.11 -1.14
N VAL A 45 -14.94 -3.11 -0.85
CA VAL A 45 -13.94 -3.99 -1.48
C VAL A 45 -13.36 -4.89 -0.39
N ARG A 46 -13.50 -6.21 -0.55
CA ARG A 46 -12.86 -7.16 0.36
C ARG A 46 -11.36 -7.06 0.12
N GLY A 47 -10.65 -6.44 1.06
CA GLY A 47 -9.26 -6.05 0.87
C GLY A 47 -8.41 -7.19 0.34
N GLU A 48 -7.85 -6.97 -0.86
CA GLU A 48 -6.90 -7.86 -1.48
C GLU A 48 -5.73 -7.99 -0.50
N SER A 49 -5.57 -9.18 0.08
CA SER A 49 -4.58 -9.40 1.12
C SER A 49 -3.21 -9.12 0.55
N ALA A 50 -2.52 -8.10 1.06
CA ALA A 50 -1.17 -7.77 0.63
C ALA A 50 -0.33 -9.07 0.58
N PRO A 51 0.42 -9.31 -0.51
CA PRO A 51 1.12 -10.56 -0.71
C PRO A 51 2.01 -10.83 0.51
N PRO A 52 2.07 -12.08 1.01
CA PRO A 52 2.64 -12.42 2.32
C PRO A 52 4.08 -11.90 2.49
N ARG A 53 4.82 -11.78 1.39
CA ARG A 53 6.18 -11.19 1.33
C ARG A 53 6.26 -9.73 1.82
N ILE A 54 5.29 -8.88 1.49
CA ILE A 54 5.27 -7.46 1.90
C ILE A 54 4.96 -7.36 3.40
N ARG A 55 4.00 -8.17 3.87
CA ARG A 55 3.63 -8.24 5.29
C ARG A 55 4.82 -8.66 6.15
N TRP A 56 5.61 -9.62 5.67
CA TRP A 56 6.81 -10.09 6.35
C TRP A 56 7.90 -9.02 6.41
N GLY A 57 8.12 -8.27 5.32
CA GLY A 57 9.07 -7.15 5.30
C GLY A 57 8.70 -6.05 6.29
N ILE A 58 7.42 -5.66 6.35
CA ILE A 58 6.93 -4.68 7.33
C ILE A 58 7.10 -5.21 8.76
N ALA A 59 6.74 -6.47 9.00
CA ALA A 59 6.90 -7.09 10.32
C ALA A 59 8.36 -7.11 10.79
N MET A 60 9.31 -7.44 9.90
CA MET A 60 10.73 -7.38 10.21
C MET A 60 11.22 -5.96 10.49
N GLY A 61 10.80 -4.98 9.70
CA GLY A 61 11.15 -3.57 9.94
C GLY A 61 10.65 -3.09 11.30
N VAL A 62 9.40 -3.39 11.64
CA VAL A 62 8.82 -3.08 12.96
C VAL A 62 9.58 -3.79 14.08
N ALA A 63 9.89 -5.09 13.91
CA ALA A 63 10.65 -5.84 14.90
C ALA A 63 12.05 -5.25 15.12
N MET A 64 12.76 -4.85 14.06
CA MET A 64 14.08 -4.22 14.14
C MET A 64 14.03 -2.89 14.92
N VAL A 65 13.01 -2.07 14.66
CA VAL A 65 12.79 -0.81 15.40
C VAL A 65 12.52 -1.10 16.87
N LEU A 66 11.67 -2.08 17.19
CA LEU A 66 11.38 -2.47 18.58
C LEU A 66 12.60 -3.00 19.32
N VAL A 67 13.43 -3.81 18.66
CA VAL A 67 14.70 -4.30 19.25
C VAL A 67 15.65 -3.15 19.52
N THR A 68 15.75 -2.20 18.59
CA THR A 68 16.61 -1.02 18.74
C THR A 68 16.13 -0.14 19.91
N LEU A 69 14.83 0.14 19.98
CA LEU A 69 14.25 0.87 21.11
C LEU A 69 14.41 0.11 22.42
N GLY A 70 14.17 -1.20 22.43
CA GLY A 70 14.32 -2.04 23.62
C GLY A 70 15.75 -2.10 24.14
N GLY A 71 16.74 -2.21 23.24
CA GLY A 71 18.15 -2.14 23.61
C GLY A 71 18.53 -0.76 24.19
N PHE A 72 17.99 0.30 23.60
CA PHE A 72 18.21 1.66 24.08
C PHE A 72 17.57 1.90 25.45
N THR A 73 16.32 1.47 25.66
CA THR A 73 15.64 1.61 26.95
C THR A 73 16.27 0.74 28.04
N LEU A 74 16.72 -0.47 27.73
CA LEU A 74 17.45 -1.31 28.70
C LEU A 74 18.79 -0.70 29.10
N THR A 75 19.48 -0.04 28.17
CA THR A 75 20.77 0.63 28.45
C THR A 75 20.56 1.87 29.33
N PHE A 76 19.47 2.62 29.13
CA PHE A 76 19.17 3.82 29.91
C PHE A 76 18.42 3.57 31.23
N LEU A 77 17.70 2.44 31.34
CA LEU A 77 16.94 2.04 32.53
C LEU A 77 17.68 0.99 33.37
N ALA A 78 18.94 0.65 33.04
CA ALA A 78 19.80 -0.09 33.95
C ALA A 78 20.29 0.89 35.04
N PRO A 79 19.77 0.85 36.27
CA PRO A 79 20.29 1.69 37.34
C PRO A 79 21.74 1.26 37.64
N HIS A 80 22.64 2.23 37.64
CA HIS A 80 23.97 2.10 38.23
C HIS A 80 23.88 1.88 39.74
#